data_AF-Q05R97-F1
#
_entry.id   AF-Q05R97-F1
#
_cell.length_a   1.000
_cell.length_b   1.000
_cell.length_c   1.000
_cell.angle_alpha   90.00
_cell.angle_beta   90.00
_cell.angle_gamma   90.00
#
_symmetry.space_group_name_H-M   'P 1'
#
loop_
_entity.id
_entity.type
_entity.pdbx_description
1 polymer ?
#
loop_
_entity_poly.entity_id
_entity_poly.type
_entity_poly.pdbx_seq_one_letter_code
_entity_poly.pdbx_strand_id
1 'polypeptide(L)'
;MNTTACVLALALCGPIASVMPSAKSQATNLEQVDARPMTVAQAAVAPSTTLTAAQATKAAQQLLDALQAKDAAGLYAGLSAPLRSTSSEAAVQDRLNRGPKLNGYRINSISRGIDDTTVEAVALLNGGKQEAPLLLVLDDTGKLVAWKWIGKTLPIEQSAINFVKDLDAERWVAARYYLDLDFQKEIGPQDLKRKWSKLARTLGGVKEIKSALVASQGGDQQLVLVTIQFGKVTDNLFVIFNRDGRIINVDFSADLV
;
A
#
# COMPACT_ATOMS: atom_id res chain seq x y z
N MET A 1 -47.01 -38.99 -31.92
CA MET A 1 -46.90 -38.84 -30.44
C MET A 1 -46.53 -37.40 -30.14
N ASN A 2 -46.93 -36.89 -28.96
CA ASN A 2 -47.00 -35.47 -28.61
C ASN A 2 -45.61 -34.77 -28.67
N THR A 3 -45.40 -33.48 -29.02
CA THR A 3 -46.13 -32.18 -28.97
C THR A 3 -46.12 -31.43 -27.62
N THR A 4 -46.10 -30.07 -27.71
CA THR A 4 -46.21 -29.06 -26.61
C THR A 4 -44.93 -28.91 -25.76
N ALA A 5 -44.35 -27.72 -25.44
CA ALA A 5 -44.47 -26.29 -25.85
C ALA A 5 -43.12 -25.57 -25.45
N CYS A 6 -42.74 -24.31 -25.73
CA CYS A 6 -43.38 -23.01 -26.05
C CYS A 6 -44.05 -22.31 -24.83
N VAL A 7 -44.01 -20.98 -24.62
CA VAL A 7 -43.30 -19.82 -25.24
C VAL A 7 -43.26 -18.62 -24.23
N LEU A 8 -42.61 -17.50 -24.57
CA LEU A 8 -42.63 -16.17 -23.88
C LEU A 8 -44.02 -15.65 -23.42
N ALA A 9 -44.04 -14.75 -22.40
CA ALA A 9 -44.57 -13.36 -22.51
C ALA A 9 -44.51 -12.54 -21.18
N LEU A 10 -44.72 -11.21 -21.25
CA LEU A 10 -44.81 -10.26 -20.12
C LEU A 10 -46.20 -9.62 -19.99
N ALA A 11 -46.58 -9.22 -18.77
CA ALA A 11 -47.34 -8.00 -18.41
C ALA A 11 -47.16 -7.74 -16.88
N LEU A 12 -47.02 -6.56 -16.27
CA LEU A 12 -47.46 -5.15 -16.49
C LEU A 12 -48.96 -4.87 -16.28
N CYS A 13 -49.32 -4.43 -15.06
CA CYS A 13 -50.16 -3.25 -14.71
C CYS A 13 -50.72 -3.32 -13.26
N GLY A 14 -50.92 -2.16 -12.63
CA GLY A 14 -51.85 -1.96 -11.47
C GLY A 14 -53.03 -1.09 -11.91
N PRO A 15 -53.61 -0.19 -11.07
CA PRO A 15 -53.43 0.02 -9.63
C PRO A 15 -54.81 0.23 -8.91
N ILE A 16 -54.91 1.19 -7.95
CA ILE A 16 -56.11 1.83 -7.34
C ILE A 16 -56.60 1.27 -5.98
N ALA A 17 -56.35 2.07 -4.92
CA ALA A 17 -57.31 2.71 -3.96
C ALA A 17 -58.73 2.10 -3.73
N SER A 18 -59.43 2.30 -2.61
CA SER A 18 -59.22 3.14 -1.40
C SER A 18 -60.26 2.79 -0.29
N VAL A 19 -60.37 3.66 0.74
CA VAL A 19 -61.54 3.87 1.65
C VAL A 19 -61.62 3.01 2.94
N MET A 20 -61.22 3.65 4.06
CA MET A 20 -61.87 3.46 5.39
C MET A 20 -63.12 4.34 5.49
N PRO A 21 -64.03 4.12 6.45
CA PRO A 21 -64.18 5.15 7.49
C PRO A 21 -64.63 4.69 8.90
N SER A 22 -63.99 5.28 9.94
CA SER A 22 -64.61 5.83 11.17
C SER A 22 -65.33 4.87 12.18
N ALA A 23 -65.44 5.16 13.49
CA ALA A 23 -65.14 6.40 14.23
C ALA A 23 -64.81 6.20 15.75
N LYS A 24 -64.14 7.21 16.33
CA LYS A 24 -64.26 7.69 17.74
C LYS A 24 -63.76 6.82 18.92
N SER A 25 -62.52 7.09 19.30
CA SER A 25 -62.13 7.65 20.61
C SER A 25 -62.59 7.01 21.93
N GLN A 26 -61.62 6.45 22.66
CA GLN A 26 -61.32 6.85 24.04
C GLN A 26 -59.80 6.75 24.31
N ALA A 27 -59.29 7.46 25.32
CA ALA A 27 -57.86 7.64 25.53
C ALA A 27 -57.34 6.83 26.72
N THR A 28 -56.20 6.15 26.51
CA THR A 28 -55.33 5.63 27.56
C THR A 28 -53.87 5.78 27.14
N ASN A 29 -52.96 5.65 28.11
CA ASN A 29 -51.59 6.19 28.03
C ASN A 29 -50.54 5.10 27.78
N LEU A 30 -49.30 5.51 27.52
CA LEU A 30 -48.06 4.71 27.43
C LEU A 30 -47.95 3.82 26.17
N GLU A 31 -47.18 4.26 25.18
CA GLU A 31 -45.75 3.89 25.11
C GLU A 31 -45.00 4.80 24.11
N GLN A 32 -43.84 5.31 24.52
CA GLN A 32 -43.07 6.28 23.77
C GLN A 32 -42.05 5.55 22.88
N VAL A 33 -42.37 5.41 21.58
CA VAL A 33 -41.47 4.77 20.60
C VAL A 33 -40.20 5.62 20.44
N ASP A 34 -39.14 5.21 21.15
CA ASP A 34 -37.85 5.90 21.21
C ASP A 34 -37.14 5.82 19.84
N ALA A 35 -37.33 6.87 19.04
CA ALA A 35 -36.82 6.98 17.67
C ALA A 35 -35.30 7.23 17.67
N ARG A 36 -34.54 6.24 18.13
CA ARG A 36 -33.08 6.24 18.11
C ARG A 36 -32.58 6.53 16.69
N PRO A 37 -31.83 7.62 16.47
CA PRO A 37 -31.21 7.83 15.18
C PRO A 37 -30.22 6.69 14.93
N MET A 38 -30.34 6.03 13.77
CA MET A 38 -29.28 5.15 13.29
C MET A 38 -28.08 6.03 12.95
N THR A 39 -27.19 6.23 13.92
CA THR A 39 -25.86 6.78 13.69
C THR A 39 -25.14 5.85 12.74
N VAL A 40 -25.17 6.18 11.45
CA VAL A 40 -24.39 5.49 10.43
C VAL A 40 -22.94 5.66 10.84
N ALA A 41 -22.34 4.58 11.34
CA ALA A 41 -20.94 4.58 11.75
C ALA A 41 -20.10 4.94 10.52
N GLN A 42 -19.58 6.17 10.49
CA GLN A 42 -18.69 6.62 9.45
C GLN A 42 -17.53 5.62 9.40
N ALA A 43 -17.36 4.96 8.26
CA ALA A 43 -16.31 3.96 8.10
C ALA A 43 -14.98 4.66 8.33
N ALA A 44 -14.31 4.32 9.44
CA ALA A 44 -13.09 4.98 9.86
C ALA A 44 -12.08 4.96 8.72
N VAL A 45 -11.81 6.16 8.18
CA VAL A 45 -10.82 6.38 7.14
C VAL A 45 -9.51 5.80 7.66
N ALA A 46 -8.86 4.95 6.87
CA ALA A 46 -7.57 4.41 7.28
C ALA A 46 -6.60 5.58 7.53
N PRO A 47 -5.73 5.52 8.55
CA PRO A 47 -4.67 6.51 8.70
C PRO A 47 -3.89 6.55 7.38
N SER A 48 -3.59 7.78 6.94
CA SER A 48 -2.92 8.01 5.67
C SER A 48 -1.97 9.18 5.80
N THR A 49 -0.82 9.08 5.14
CA THR A 49 0.28 10.05 5.14
C THR A 49 -0.20 11.49 4.98
N THR A 50 0.47 12.45 5.64
CA THR A 50 0.06 13.86 5.58
C THR A 50 0.17 14.45 4.16
N LEU A 51 1.01 13.85 3.31
CA LEU A 51 1.21 14.23 1.92
C LEU A 51 -0.08 14.06 1.10
N THR A 52 -0.64 15.15 0.57
CA THR A 52 -1.80 15.07 -0.33
C THR A 52 -1.41 14.51 -1.69
N ALA A 53 -2.39 13.94 -2.42
CA ALA A 53 -2.14 13.40 -3.76
C ALA A 53 -1.54 14.45 -4.73
N ALA A 54 -1.89 15.74 -4.59
CA ALA A 54 -1.33 16.83 -5.39
C ALA A 54 0.14 17.12 -5.04
N GLN A 55 0.50 17.13 -3.75
CA GLN A 55 1.89 17.28 -3.29
C GLN A 55 2.74 16.07 -3.72
N ALA A 56 2.22 14.84 -3.56
CA ALA A 56 2.86 13.62 -4.03
C ALA A 56 3.08 13.60 -5.54
N THR A 57 2.09 14.03 -6.33
CA THR A 57 2.22 14.17 -7.80
C THR A 57 3.36 15.12 -8.15
N LYS A 58 3.39 16.30 -7.51
CA LYS A 58 4.43 17.31 -7.76
C LYS A 58 5.83 16.83 -7.36
N ALA A 59 5.96 16.19 -6.20
CA ALA A 59 7.23 15.65 -5.72
C ALA A 59 7.74 14.53 -6.64
N ALA A 60 6.85 13.61 -7.05
CA ALA A 60 7.18 12.57 -8.01
C ALA A 60 7.62 13.14 -9.37
N GLN A 61 6.90 14.15 -9.90
CA GLN A 61 7.29 14.86 -11.12
C GLN A 61 8.69 15.46 -11.01
N GLN A 62 9.00 16.20 -9.93
CA GLN A 62 10.33 16.79 -9.71
C GLN A 62 11.45 15.73 -9.68
N LEU A 63 11.20 14.57 -9.08
CA LEU A 63 12.15 13.45 -9.05
C LEU A 63 12.30 12.77 -10.43
N LEU A 64 11.21 12.62 -11.18
CA LEU A 64 11.18 12.03 -12.52
C LEU A 64 11.81 12.96 -13.58
N ASP A 65 11.62 14.27 -13.46
CA ASP A 65 12.28 15.29 -14.27
C ASP A 65 13.80 15.29 -14.04
N ALA A 66 14.24 15.20 -12.78
CA ALA A 66 15.65 15.09 -12.43
C ALA A 66 16.27 13.75 -12.90
N LEU A 67 15.53 12.63 -12.82
CA LEU A 67 15.90 11.36 -13.45
C LEU A 67 16.07 11.50 -14.98
N GLN A 68 15.20 12.27 -15.64
CA GLN A 68 15.23 12.50 -17.09
C GLN A 68 16.39 13.40 -17.53
N ALA A 69 16.68 14.44 -16.75
CA ALA A 69 17.82 15.34 -16.97
C ALA A 69 19.17 14.69 -16.63
N LYS A 70 19.17 13.57 -15.88
CA LYS A 70 20.32 13.03 -15.13
C LYS A 70 20.92 14.07 -14.16
N ASP A 71 20.06 14.89 -13.55
CA ASP A 71 20.41 15.86 -12.52
C ASP A 71 20.60 15.17 -11.16
N ALA A 72 21.86 14.97 -10.78
CA ALA A 72 22.21 14.39 -9.49
C ALA A 72 21.94 15.32 -8.30
N ALA A 73 22.02 16.65 -8.49
CA ALA A 73 21.82 17.62 -7.42
C ALA A 73 20.33 17.75 -7.06
N GLY A 74 19.46 17.85 -8.08
CA GLY A 74 18.00 17.82 -7.90
C GLY A 74 17.52 16.52 -7.25
N LEU A 75 18.05 15.36 -7.67
CA LEU A 75 17.73 14.08 -7.04
C LEU A 75 18.27 13.97 -5.61
N TYR A 76 19.50 14.38 -5.34
CA TYR A 76 20.09 14.36 -3.99
C TYR A 76 19.35 15.30 -3.03
N ALA A 77 18.94 16.49 -3.50
CA ALA A 77 18.05 17.38 -2.75
C ALA A 77 16.64 16.81 -2.55
N GLY A 78 16.22 15.89 -3.42
CA GLY A 78 14.97 15.13 -3.35
C GLY A 78 15.00 13.90 -2.44
N LEU A 79 16.17 13.37 -2.05
CA LEU A 79 16.29 12.23 -1.14
C LEU A 79 15.86 12.58 0.30
N SER A 80 15.32 11.59 1.02
CA SER A 80 15.01 11.69 2.45
C SER A 80 16.28 11.78 3.31
N ALA A 81 16.18 12.31 4.53
CA ALA A 81 17.36 12.52 5.38
C ALA A 81 18.21 11.25 5.63
N PRO A 82 17.64 10.05 5.88
CA PRO A 82 18.42 8.82 6.02
C PRO A 82 19.15 8.37 4.74
N LEU A 83 18.59 8.66 3.55
CA LEU A 83 19.28 8.41 2.29
C LEU A 83 20.37 9.46 2.01
N ARG A 84 20.19 10.70 2.44
CA ARG A 84 21.22 11.75 2.29
C ARG A 84 22.43 11.54 3.19
N SER A 85 22.23 11.07 4.42
CA SER A 85 23.35 10.77 5.35
C SER A 85 24.21 9.57 4.93
N THR A 86 23.71 8.73 4.02
CA THR A 86 24.37 7.50 3.54
C THR A 86 24.77 7.56 2.06
N SER A 87 24.68 8.74 1.42
CA SER A 87 24.90 8.94 -0.01
C SER A 87 25.63 10.25 -0.31
N SER A 88 25.90 10.54 -1.58
CA SER A 88 26.46 11.81 -2.05
C SER A 88 25.98 12.12 -3.47
N GLU A 89 26.08 13.38 -3.89
CA GLU A 89 25.75 13.80 -5.26
C GLU A 89 26.56 13.01 -6.31
N ALA A 90 27.82 12.69 -6.04
CA ALA A 90 28.64 11.83 -6.89
C ALA A 90 28.08 10.40 -6.95
N ALA A 91 27.68 9.80 -5.83
CA ALA A 91 27.09 8.45 -5.82
C ALA A 91 25.73 8.40 -6.55
N VAL A 92 24.94 9.48 -6.44
CA VAL A 92 23.70 9.67 -7.22
C VAL A 92 24.02 9.80 -8.71
N GLN A 93 25.02 10.59 -9.10
CA GLN A 93 25.47 10.72 -10.49
C GLN A 93 25.94 9.37 -11.06
N ASP A 94 26.70 8.58 -10.31
CA ASP A 94 27.12 7.23 -10.73
C ASP A 94 25.95 6.24 -10.85
N ARG A 95 24.91 6.38 -10.02
CA ARG A 95 23.66 5.61 -10.17
C ARG A 95 22.88 6.05 -11.41
N LEU A 96 22.84 7.36 -11.70
CA LEU A 96 22.23 7.92 -12.92
C LEU A 96 23.00 7.53 -14.18
N ASN A 97 24.32 7.50 -14.15
CA ASN A 97 25.18 7.14 -15.27
C ASN A 97 25.01 5.65 -15.66
N ARG A 98 24.92 4.76 -14.66
CA ARG A 98 24.62 3.33 -14.84
C ARG A 98 23.15 3.03 -15.15
N GLY A 99 22.23 3.95 -14.84
CA GLY A 99 20.81 3.82 -15.14
C GLY A 99 20.48 4.02 -16.63
N PRO A 100 19.38 3.41 -17.12
CA PRO A 100 18.92 3.61 -18.50
C PRO A 100 18.57 5.09 -18.74
N LYS A 101 18.73 5.56 -19.98
CA LYS A 101 18.32 6.92 -20.34
C LYS A 101 16.79 6.99 -20.44
N LEU A 102 16.19 7.78 -19.55
CA LEU A 102 14.79 8.16 -19.59
C LEU A 102 14.57 9.20 -20.71
N ASN A 103 13.53 9.00 -21.53
CA ASN A 103 13.13 9.89 -22.63
C ASN A 103 11.82 10.65 -22.33
N GLY A 104 11.05 10.18 -21.36
CA GLY A 104 9.72 10.65 -20.98
C GLY A 104 9.15 9.71 -19.92
N TYR A 105 8.09 10.10 -19.23
CA TYR A 105 7.45 9.26 -18.22
C TYR A 105 5.94 9.50 -18.13
N ARG A 106 5.24 8.57 -17.47
CA ARG A 106 3.87 8.69 -16.99
C ARG A 106 3.80 8.24 -15.54
N ILE A 107 3.03 8.94 -14.72
CA ILE A 107 2.57 8.40 -13.43
C ILE A 107 1.29 7.58 -13.71
N ASN A 108 1.26 6.32 -13.27
CA ASN A 108 0.11 5.42 -13.41
C ASN A 108 -0.80 5.47 -12.18
N SER A 109 -0.22 5.45 -10.97
CA SER A 109 -0.97 5.54 -9.72
C SER A 109 -0.16 6.23 -8.62
N ILE A 110 -0.87 6.75 -7.63
CA ILE A 110 -0.32 7.28 -6.38
C ILE A 110 -1.15 6.66 -5.26
N SER A 111 -0.51 5.87 -4.40
CA SER A 111 -1.12 5.24 -3.23
C SER A 111 -0.55 5.86 -1.96
N ARG A 112 -1.41 6.53 -1.19
CA ARG A 112 -1.05 7.15 0.09
C ARG A 112 -1.18 6.09 1.18
N GLY A 113 -0.05 5.52 1.61
CA GLY A 113 0.07 4.59 2.73
C GLY A 113 -0.16 5.30 4.07
N ILE A 114 0.11 4.62 5.18
CA ILE A 114 -0.05 5.14 6.55
C ILE A 114 0.88 6.35 6.77
N ASP A 115 2.15 6.18 6.45
CA ASP A 115 3.25 7.12 6.64
C ASP A 115 3.86 7.58 5.31
N ASP A 116 4.03 6.66 4.35
CA ASP A 116 4.59 6.93 3.02
C ASP A 116 3.55 7.17 1.90
N THR A 117 4.05 7.61 0.75
CA THR A 117 3.32 7.54 -0.53
C THR A 117 4.10 6.71 -1.55
N THR A 118 3.48 5.63 -2.01
CA THR A 118 3.95 4.82 -3.14
C THR A 118 3.48 5.43 -4.46
N VAL A 119 4.40 5.59 -5.41
CA VAL A 119 4.12 6.11 -6.76
C VAL A 119 4.56 5.09 -7.79
N GLU A 120 3.61 4.57 -8.56
CA GLU A 120 3.86 3.67 -9.69
C GLU A 120 3.90 4.50 -10.97
N ALA A 121 5.03 4.46 -11.68
CA ALA A 121 5.28 5.18 -12.92
C ALA A 121 5.70 4.21 -14.04
N VAL A 122 5.56 4.68 -15.28
CA VAL A 122 6.14 4.05 -16.47
C VAL A 122 7.14 5.01 -17.09
N ALA A 123 8.38 4.54 -17.22
CA ALA A 123 9.43 5.23 -17.94
C ALA A 123 9.42 4.84 -19.41
N LEU A 124 9.55 5.84 -20.28
CA LEU A 124 9.79 5.67 -21.71
C LEU A 124 11.30 5.67 -21.95
N LEU A 125 11.84 4.55 -22.41
CA LEU A 125 13.26 4.32 -22.67
C LEU A 125 13.52 4.14 -24.18
N ASN A 126 14.80 4.16 -24.57
CA ASN A 126 15.25 3.82 -25.93
C ASN A 126 14.55 4.60 -27.05
N GLY A 127 14.34 5.91 -26.82
CA GLY A 127 13.62 6.80 -27.74
C GLY A 127 12.09 6.65 -27.69
N GLY A 128 11.56 6.16 -26.57
CA GLY A 128 10.12 5.85 -26.42
C GLY A 128 9.70 4.50 -26.98
N LYS A 129 10.65 3.64 -27.35
CA LYS A 129 10.38 2.30 -27.93
C LYS A 129 10.24 1.18 -26.90
N GLN A 130 10.57 1.46 -25.64
CA GLN A 130 10.48 0.50 -24.55
C GLN A 130 9.86 1.18 -23.34
N GLU A 131 8.82 0.56 -22.77
CA GLU A 131 8.31 0.93 -21.46
C GLU A 131 9.05 0.16 -20.36
N ALA A 132 9.35 0.83 -19.25
CA ALA A 132 9.91 0.22 -18.06
C ALA A 132 9.12 0.68 -16.81
N PRO A 133 8.46 -0.24 -16.09
CA PRO A 133 7.78 0.13 -14.85
C PRO A 133 8.79 0.56 -13.78
N LEU A 134 8.45 1.63 -13.06
CA LEU A 134 9.31 2.29 -12.08
C LEU A 134 8.50 2.55 -10.81
N LEU A 135 9.08 2.23 -9.66
CA LEU A 135 8.48 2.43 -8.35
C LEU A 135 9.28 3.47 -7.58
N LEU A 136 8.59 4.43 -6.97
CA LEU A 136 9.13 5.41 -6.04
C LEU A 136 8.33 5.33 -4.73
N VAL A 137 8.99 5.52 -3.59
CA VAL A 137 8.35 5.69 -2.28
C VAL A 137 8.81 7.01 -1.68
N LEU A 138 7.84 7.85 -1.31
CA LEU A 138 8.04 9.18 -0.74
C LEU A 138 7.65 9.18 0.74
N ASP A 139 8.40 9.87 1.61
CA ASP A 139 7.96 10.16 2.97
C ASP A 139 6.84 11.22 3.00
N ASP A 140 6.33 11.51 4.19
CA ASP A 140 5.26 12.48 4.43
C ASP A 140 5.63 13.92 4.00
N THR A 141 6.93 14.24 3.94
CA THR A 141 7.44 15.51 3.39
C THR A 141 7.59 15.51 1.86
N GLY A 142 7.34 14.37 1.21
CA GLY A 142 7.50 14.16 -0.23
C GLY A 142 8.94 13.86 -0.67
N LYS A 143 9.84 13.49 0.23
CA LYS A 143 11.22 13.13 -0.12
C LYS A 143 11.35 11.65 -0.42
N LEU A 144 12.24 11.33 -1.36
CA LEU A 144 12.43 9.97 -1.85
C LEU A 144 13.10 9.10 -0.79
N VAL A 145 12.33 8.17 -0.21
CA VAL A 145 12.80 7.11 0.69
C VAL A 145 13.42 5.97 -0.09
N ALA A 146 12.89 5.68 -1.28
CA ALA A 146 13.41 4.61 -2.14
C ALA A 146 12.92 4.70 -3.59
N TRP A 147 13.67 4.11 -4.52
CA TRP A 147 13.19 3.88 -5.89
C TRP A 147 13.82 2.65 -6.54
N LYS A 148 13.07 1.96 -7.41
CA LYS A 148 13.63 0.93 -8.30
C LYS A 148 12.90 0.77 -9.64
N TRP A 149 13.64 0.29 -10.63
CA TRP A 149 13.09 -0.32 -11.83
C TRP A 149 12.43 -1.66 -11.48
N ILE A 150 11.18 -1.86 -11.85
CA ILE A 150 10.48 -3.14 -11.70
C ILE A 150 10.90 -4.06 -12.87
N GLY A 151 11.15 -5.34 -12.57
CA GLY A 151 11.50 -6.35 -13.57
C GLY A 151 12.53 -7.39 -13.11
N LYS A 152 13.34 -7.07 -12.09
CA LYS A 152 14.20 -8.03 -11.38
C LYS A 152 14.01 -7.89 -9.88
N THR A 153 13.84 -9.03 -9.21
CA THR A 153 13.80 -9.13 -7.75
C THR A 153 15.18 -9.56 -7.24
N LEU A 154 15.69 -8.89 -6.21
CA LEU A 154 16.93 -9.27 -5.52
C LEU A 154 16.66 -10.41 -4.51
N PRO A 155 17.66 -11.25 -4.15
CA PRO A 155 17.46 -12.33 -3.17
C PRO A 155 16.90 -11.84 -1.83
N ILE A 156 17.31 -10.65 -1.37
CA ILE A 156 16.83 -10.05 -0.11
C ILE A 156 15.39 -9.51 -0.23
N GLU A 157 15.03 -8.93 -1.38
CA GLU A 157 13.64 -8.55 -1.69
C GLU A 157 12.74 -9.80 -1.73
N GLN A 158 13.24 -10.91 -2.29
CA GLN A 158 12.51 -12.19 -2.32
C GLN A 158 12.37 -12.80 -0.92
N SER A 159 13.38 -12.65 -0.06
CA SER A 159 13.30 -13.04 1.36
C SER A 159 12.19 -12.26 2.08
N ALA A 160 12.13 -10.94 1.88
CA ALA A 160 11.09 -10.09 2.45
C ALA A 160 9.67 -10.44 1.92
N ILE A 161 9.54 -10.68 0.61
CA ILE A 161 8.28 -11.15 0.00
C ILE A 161 7.84 -12.50 0.60
N ASN A 162 8.77 -13.43 0.83
CA ASN A 162 8.45 -14.75 1.37
C ASN A 162 8.06 -14.66 2.86
N PHE A 163 8.74 -13.83 3.65
CA PHE A 163 8.35 -13.50 5.02
C PHE A 163 6.90 -12.99 5.10
N VAL A 164 6.53 -12.01 4.27
CA VAL A 164 5.16 -11.46 4.25
C VAL A 164 4.14 -12.50 3.75
N LYS A 165 4.49 -13.36 2.77
CA LYS A 165 3.63 -14.48 2.35
C LYS A 165 3.38 -15.49 3.46
N ASP A 166 4.37 -15.78 4.30
CA ASP A 166 4.21 -16.70 5.43
C ASP A 166 3.47 -16.04 6.61
N LEU A 167 3.48 -14.70 6.74
CA LEU A 167 2.55 -13.98 7.64
C LEU A 167 1.11 -14.05 7.14
N ASP A 168 0.89 -13.77 5.85
CA ASP A 168 -0.45 -13.76 5.22
C ASP A 168 -1.11 -15.15 5.24
N ALA A 169 -0.32 -16.21 5.03
CA ALA A 169 -0.76 -17.60 5.13
C ALA A 169 -0.89 -18.14 6.58
N GLU A 170 -0.88 -17.28 7.60
CA GLU A 170 -0.87 -17.62 9.05
C GLU A 170 0.24 -18.61 9.50
N ARG A 171 1.36 -18.70 8.76
CA ARG A 171 2.47 -19.62 9.05
C ARG A 171 3.49 -18.99 10.00
N TRP A 172 3.06 -18.59 11.18
CA TRP A 172 3.85 -17.82 12.16
C TRP A 172 5.24 -18.41 12.46
N VAL A 173 5.39 -19.74 12.44
CA VAL A 173 6.68 -20.43 12.65
C VAL A 173 7.61 -20.30 11.43
N ALA A 174 7.07 -20.34 10.21
CA ALA A 174 7.83 -20.11 8.99
C ALA A 174 8.21 -18.64 8.84
N ALA A 175 7.28 -17.71 9.11
CA ALA A 175 7.58 -16.28 9.16
C ALA A 175 8.70 -15.96 10.19
N ARG A 176 8.74 -16.67 11.32
CA ARG A 176 9.80 -16.52 12.32
C ARG A 176 11.17 -17.07 11.89
N TYR A 177 11.28 -17.89 10.84
CA TYR A 177 12.56 -18.42 10.33
C TYR A 177 13.42 -17.38 9.59
N TYR A 178 12.80 -16.36 9.00
CA TYR A 178 13.51 -15.26 8.31
C TYR A 178 14.18 -14.29 9.29
N LEU A 179 13.73 -14.28 10.55
CA LEU A 179 14.23 -13.42 11.62
C LEU A 179 15.58 -13.91 12.18
N ASP A 180 16.40 -13.00 12.68
CA ASP A 180 17.66 -13.32 13.36
C ASP A 180 17.41 -13.96 14.75
N LEU A 181 18.44 -14.55 15.36
CA LEU A 181 18.30 -15.28 16.62
C LEU A 181 17.98 -14.41 17.83
N ASP A 182 18.35 -13.12 17.84
CA ASP A 182 18.04 -12.19 18.93
C ASP A 182 16.62 -11.63 18.77
N PHE A 183 16.24 -11.11 17.59
CA PHE A 183 14.85 -10.68 17.35
C PHE A 183 13.86 -11.85 17.51
N GLN A 184 14.25 -13.09 17.18
CA GLN A 184 13.45 -14.29 17.49
C GLN A 184 13.15 -14.48 18.99
N LYS A 185 14.04 -14.09 19.91
CA LYS A 185 13.80 -14.18 21.36
C LYS A 185 12.77 -13.15 21.81
N GLU A 186 12.79 -11.98 21.18
CA GLU A 186 11.90 -10.86 21.49
C GLU A 186 10.49 -11.02 20.90
N ILE A 187 10.37 -11.62 19.70
CA ILE A 187 9.09 -11.77 19.00
C ILE A 187 8.67 -13.24 18.87
N GLY A 188 7.63 -13.61 19.64
CA GLY A 188 7.01 -14.93 19.59
C GLY A 188 6.07 -15.08 18.39
N PRO A 189 5.69 -16.32 18.02
CA PRO A 189 4.66 -16.57 16.99
C PRO A 189 3.32 -15.87 17.27
N GLN A 190 2.95 -15.73 18.56
CA GLN A 190 1.73 -15.01 18.97
C GLN A 190 1.86 -13.49 18.84
N ASP A 191 3.07 -12.94 18.89
CA ASP A 191 3.34 -11.51 18.71
C ASP A 191 3.31 -11.14 17.22
N LEU A 192 3.89 -11.99 16.35
CA LEU A 192 3.72 -11.90 14.90
C LEU A 192 2.23 -11.96 14.53
N LYS A 193 1.48 -12.95 15.05
CA LYS A 193 0.03 -13.04 14.85
C LYS A 193 -0.69 -11.77 15.32
N ARG A 194 -0.43 -11.30 16.55
CA ARG A 194 -1.10 -10.12 17.12
C ARG A 194 -0.84 -8.86 16.30
N LYS A 195 0.42 -8.57 15.94
CA LYS A 195 0.78 -7.40 15.12
C LYS A 195 0.17 -7.49 13.71
N TRP A 196 0.41 -8.60 13.01
CA TRP A 196 -0.06 -8.77 11.63
C TRP A 196 -1.58 -8.79 11.50
N SER A 197 -2.29 -9.56 12.35
CA SER A 197 -3.75 -9.58 12.32
C SER A 197 -4.37 -8.23 12.70
N LYS A 198 -3.72 -7.41 13.54
CA LYS A 198 -4.20 -6.04 13.87
C LYS A 198 -3.99 -5.09 12.68
N LEU A 199 -2.81 -5.10 12.07
CA LEU A 199 -2.47 -4.33 10.84
C LEU A 199 -3.45 -4.68 9.71
N ALA A 200 -3.48 -5.96 9.31
CA ALA A 200 -4.32 -6.43 8.20
C ALA A 200 -5.80 -6.12 8.43
N ARG A 201 -6.34 -6.34 9.64
CA ARG A 201 -7.73 -5.99 9.96
C ARG A 201 -8.01 -4.49 9.82
N THR A 202 -7.11 -3.63 10.29
CA THR A 202 -7.29 -2.17 10.19
C THR A 202 -7.28 -1.70 8.73
N LEU A 203 -6.39 -2.26 7.90
CA LEU A 203 -6.23 -1.90 6.49
C LEU A 203 -7.18 -2.63 5.53
N GLY A 204 -8.04 -3.53 6.01
CA GLY A 204 -9.11 -4.18 5.21
C GLY A 204 -8.76 -5.55 4.60
N GLY A 205 -7.78 -6.24 5.18
CA GLY A 205 -7.23 -7.51 4.71
C GLY A 205 -6.26 -7.33 3.55
N VAL A 206 -5.29 -8.24 3.41
CA VAL A 206 -4.39 -8.26 2.25
C VAL A 206 -5.19 -8.58 0.98
N LYS A 207 -4.75 -8.02 -0.16
CA LYS A 207 -5.22 -8.32 -1.51
C LYS A 207 -4.09 -8.82 -2.40
N GLU A 208 -2.93 -8.18 -2.36
CA GLU A 208 -1.76 -8.54 -3.14
C GLU A 208 -0.47 -8.09 -2.45
N ILE A 209 0.58 -8.91 -2.49
CA ILE A 209 1.95 -8.51 -2.12
C ILE A 209 2.66 -8.13 -3.42
N LYS A 210 2.57 -6.84 -3.78
CA LYS A 210 2.88 -6.33 -5.13
C LYS A 210 4.37 -6.39 -5.47
N SER A 211 5.24 -5.96 -4.56
CA SER A 211 6.68 -5.96 -4.77
C SER A 211 7.45 -5.84 -3.44
N ALA A 212 8.76 -6.04 -3.48
CA ALA A 212 9.66 -5.52 -2.46
C ALA A 212 10.85 -4.82 -3.12
N LEU A 213 11.39 -3.79 -2.47
CA LEU A 213 12.42 -2.90 -3.00
C LEU A 213 13.42 -2.52 -1.91
N VAL A 214 14.71 -2.43 -2.24
CA VAL A 214 15.74 -1.99 -1.27
C VAL A 214 15.86 -0.47 -1.26
N ALA A 215 15.62 0.16 -0.11
CA ALA A 215 15.77 1.60 0.09
C ALA A 215 17.23 2.01 0.28
N SER A 216 17.92 1.34 1.21
CA SER A 216 19.32 1.61 1.54
C SER A 216 20.16 0.34 1.56
N GLN A 217 21.38 0.44 1.02
CA GLN A 217 22.42 -0.58 1.04
C GLN A 217 23.73 0.08 1.53
N GLY A 218 24.01 -0.02 2.83
CA GLY A 218 25.22 0.56 3.42
C GLY A 218 25.42 0.14 4.87
N GLY A 219 26.64 -0.26 5.23
CA GLY A 219 26.97 -0.81 6.55
C GLY A 219 26.43 -2.22 6.78
N ASP A 220 26.30 -2.61 8.05
CA ASP A 220 25.87 -3.95 8.47
C ASP A 220 24.35 -4.21 8.34
N GLN A 221 23.59 -3.26 7.79
CA GLN A 221 22.12 -3.33 7.67
C GLN A 221 21.63 -2.98 6.26
N GLN A 222 20.47 -3.52 5.87
CA GLN A 222 19.78 -3.19 4.62
C GLN A 222 18.29 -3.01 4.88
N LEU A 223 17.73 -1.88 4.43
CA LEU A 223 16.30 -1.58 4.56
C LEU A 223 15.56 -1.98 3.28
N VAL A 224 14.58 -2.87 3.41
CA VAL A 224 13.70 -3.34 2.34
C VAL A 224 12.27 -2.93 2.65
N LEU A 225 11.58 -2.32 1.69
CA LEU A 225 10.16 -2.00 1.77
C LEU A 225 9.40 -3.07 0.99
N VAL A 226 8.34 -3.65 1.57
CA VAL A 226 7.45 -4.59 0.89
C VAL A 226 6.11 -3.91 0.63
N THR A 227 5.85 -3.58 -0.64
CA THR A 227 4.61 -2.93 -1.08
C THR A 227 3.46 -3.93 -1.08
N ILE A 228 2.46 -3.70 -0.22
CA ILE A 228 1.32 -4.57 -0.01
C ILE A 228 0.04 -3.78 -0.31
N GLN A 229 -0.79 -4.30 -1.21
CA GLN A 229 -2.15 -3.80 -1.38
C GLN A 229 -3.06 -4.48 -0.35
N PHE A 230 -3.66 -3.67 0.51
CA PHE A 230 -4.73 -4.05 1.42
C PHE A 230 -6.09 -3.60 0.87
N GLY A 231 -7.18 -3.97 1.54
CA GLY A 231 -8.55 -3.66 1.12
C GLY A 231 -8.93 -2.16 1.14
N LYS A 232 -8.20 -1.32 1.87
CA LYS A 232 -8.44 0.13 1.97
C LYS A 232 -7.32 1.00 1.36
N VAL A 233 -6.10 0.47 1.26
CA VAL A 233 -4.88 1.24 1.00
C VAL A 233 -3.80 0.33 0.39
N THR A 234 -2.83 0.91 -0.33
CA THR A 234 -1.56 0.24 -0.66
C THR A 234 -0.45 0.94 0.11
N ASP A 235 0.38 0.16 0.79
CA ASP A 235 1.20 0.56 1.94
C ASP A 235 2.51 -0.25 1.94
N ASN A 236 3.60 0.22 2.57
CA ASN A 236 4.86 -0.54 2.62
C ASN A 236 5.19 -1.06 4.02
N LEU A 237 5.45 -2.36 4.12
CA LEU A 237 6.05 -2.93 5.33
C LEU A 237 7.57 -2.71 5.32
N PHE A 238 8.09 -1.96 6.29
CA PHE A 238 9.52 -1.70 6.44
C PHE A 238 10.20 -2.89 7.14
N VAL A 239 11.15 -3.52 6.46
CA VAL A 239 11.86 -4.72 6.92
C VAL A 239 13.37 -4.43 6.94
N ILE A 240 13.98 -4.47 8.12
CA ILE A 240 15.42 -4.25 8.29
C ILE A 240 16.12 -5.60 8.38
N PHE A 241 17.07 -5.83 7.50
CA PHE A 241 17.95 -7.00 7.48
C PHE A 241 19.34 -6.65 8.01
N ASN A 242 20.02 -7.64 8.58
CA ASN A 242 21.47 -7.59 8.82
C ASN A 242 22.27 -8.07 7.59
N ARG A 243 23.59 -7.92 7.66
CA ARG A 243 24.58 -8.42 6.69
C ARG A 243 24.45 -9.91 6.32
N ASP A 244 23.91 -10.73 7.22
CA ASP A 244 23.72 -12.18 7.04
C ASP A 244 22.39 -12.53 6.34
N GLY A 245 21.62 -11.51 5.91
CA GLY A 245 20.34 -11.68 5.24
C GLY A 245 19.19 -12.12 6.17
N ARG A 246 19.33 -11.90 7.49
CA ARG A 246 18.29 -12.14 8.49
C ARG A 246 17.60 -10.85 8.90
N ILE A 247 16.29 -10.93 9.10
CA ILE A 247 15.47 -9.80 9.53
C ILE A 247 15.73 -9.53 11.02
N ILE A 248 16.20 -8.32 11.33
CA ILE A 248 16.47 -7.86 12.70
C ILE A 248 15.39 -6.91 13.23
N ASN A 249 14.57 -6.33 12.35
CA ASN A 249 13.40 -5.55 12.74
C ASN A 249 12.36 -5.53 11.62
N VAL A 250 11.08 -5.36 11.98
CA VAL A 250 9.95 -5.14 11.07
C VAL A 250 9.06 -4.08 11.69
N ASP A 251 8.85 -2.98 10.99
CA ASP A 251 7.85 -2.01 11.40
C ASP A 251 6.46 -2.50 11.00
N PHE A 252 5.63 -2.75 12.00
CA PHE A 252 4.20 -2.94 11.84
C PHE A 252 3.58 -1.65 12.38
N SER A 253 3.49 -0.61 11.53
CA SER A 253 3.43 0.82 11.87
C SER A 253 2.83 1.13 13.24
N ALA A 254 3.62 1.74 14.13
CA ALA A 254 3.35 1.84 15.57
C ALA A 254 1.97 2.41 15.93
N ASP A 255 1.43 3.35 15.14
CA ASP A 255 0.08 3.92 15.30
C ASP A 255 -1.06 2.87 15.25
N LEU A 256 -0.75 1.64 14.81
CA LEU A 256 -1.68 0.52 14.70
C LEU A 256 -1.44 -0.63 15.69
N VAL A 257 -0.50 -0.57 16.66
CA VAL A 257 -0.13 -1.72 17.54
C VAL A 257 -0.57 -1.60 19.00
#